data_AF-A0A843EAT5-F1
#
_entry.id   AF-A0A843EAT5-F1
#
_cell.length_a   1.000
_cell.length_b   1.000
_cell.length_c   1.000
_cell.angle_alpha   90.00
_cell.angle_beta   90.00
_cell.angle_gamma   90.00
#
_symmetry.space_group_name_H-M   'P 1'
#
loop_
_entity.id
_entity.type
_entity.pdbx_description
1 polymer ?
#
loop_
_entity_poly.entity_id
_entity_poly.type
_entity_poly.pdbx_seq_one_letter_code
_entity_poly.pdbx_strand_id
1 'polypeptide(L)'
;MTRTIFQKITSSLWVLVSFIPFFNGLGFVYIGNKYANAQWFAEGILYELPLILGLLTLPNLTVSTPMFIFGTLASMVSIVRSFMVDYTLQKELDQSNIVETSLEEKVDGIINSLWVLISFIPLFNGLGLVYKGKTAPNKTWYLEGILYEIPWIIGILGIGFSQVRFVAFEAAVLFYFVSIIRSIMVATEPEPLYRFRKSIAEEIKSDIKSNDVKEVKIEEETISENSEGVISAFKFYEKQFNELERIYPQKEKNTMELIEKRFAPPQLTYSRFKRVVDDSHETFYSQLNAGYNLLELSTEYSTKVEDELKNKLLVLNSIIKGLDKLSEELVLNISQVDTESDDEIDNLFDEFKRATRSVSAYE
;
A
#
# COMPACT_ATOMS: atom_id res chain seq x y z
N MET A 1 8.03 11.55 14.67
CA MET A 1 7.43 11.05 13.44
C MET A 1 5.91 11.09 13.59
N THR A 2 5.13 11.96 12.91
CA THR A 2 3.65 11.86 13.03
C THR A 2 3.24 10.49 12.55
N ARG A 3 2.50 9.77 13.39
CA ARG A 3 2.21 8.37 13.15
C ARG A 3 1.49 8.26 11.81
N THR A 4 1.98 7.37 10.96
CA THR A 4 1.35 7.17 9.65
C THR A 4 -0.12 6.82 9.87
N ILE A 5 -1.02 7.23 8.97
CA ILE A 5 -2.44 6.87 9.14
C ILE A 5 -2.59 5.34 9.23
N PHE A 6 -1.72 4.56 8.56
CA PHE A 6 -1.63 3.11 8.76
C PHE A 6 -1.27 2.73 10.21
N GLN A 7 -0.29 3.39 10.84
CA GLN A 7 -0.01 3.20 12.27
C GLN A 7 -1.19 3.59 13.15
N LYS A 8 -1.94 4.65 12.78
CA LYS A 8 -3.17 5.04 13.49
C LYS A 8 -4.23 3.94 13.35
N ILE A 9 -4.58 3.54 12.13
CA ILE A 9 -5.55 2.46 11.84
C ILE A 9 -5.15 1.14 12.51
N THR A 10 -3.91 0.69 12.36
CA THR A 10 -3.44 -0.56 12.99
C THR A 10 -3.50 -0.48 14.50
N SER A 11 -3.22 0.69 15.09
CA SER A 11 -3.42 0.91 16.52
C SER A 11 -4.87 1.09 16.94
N SER A 12 -5.79 1.34 16.00
CA SER A 12 -7.23 1.44 16.22
C SER A 12 -7.94 0.12 15.89
N LEU A 13 -7.27 -0.90 15.34
CA LEU A 13 -7.91 -2.18 14.95
C LEU A 13 -8.62 -2.87 16.13
N TRP A 14 -8.18 -2.63 17.37
CA TRP A 14 -8.86 -3.15 18.56
C TRP A 14 -10.28 -2.59 18.73
N VAL A 15 -10.58 -1.41 18.19
CA VAL A 15 -11.92 -0.81 18.19
C VAL A 15 -12.91 -1.71 17.46
N LEU A 16 -12.49 -2.42 16.41
CA LEU A 16 -13.35 -3.36 15.67
C LEU A 16 -13.80 -4.53 16.54
N VAL A 17 -12.99 -4.94 17.51
CA VAL A 17 -13.36 -6.00 18.45
C VAL A 17 -14.56 -5.55 19.30
N SER A 18 -14.68 -4.25 19.59
CA SER A 18 -15.85 -3.70 20.30
C SER A 18 -17.17 -3.81 19.54
N PHE A 19 -17.12 -4.00 18.21
CA PHE A 19 -18.31 -4.21 17.37
C PHE A 19 -18.77 -5.66 17.33
N ILE A 20 -17.94 -6.61 17.77
CA ILE A 20 -18.30 -8.03 17.79
C ILE A 20 -19.20 -8.26 19.02
N PRO A 21 -20.46 -8.67 18.83
CA PRO A 21 -21.31 -9.06 19.96
C PRO A 21 -20.62 -10.15 20.78
N PHE A 22 -20.77 -10.13 22.11
CA PHE A 22 -20.11 -11.05 23.05
C PHE A 22 -18.61 -10.91 23.24
N PHE A 23 -17.95 -9.99 22.52
CA PHE A 23 -16.53 -9.71 22.67
C PHE A 23 -16.25 -8.20 22.73
N ASN A 24 -17.27 -7.42 23.04
CA ASN A 24 -17.23 -5.96 23.02
C ASN A 24 -16.20 -5.37 24.00
N GLY A 25 -15.97 -6.03 25.12
CA GLY A 25 -15.00 -5.63 26.15
C GLY A 25 -13.58 -6.13 25.90
N LEU A 26 -13.39 -7.16 25.04
CA LEU A 26 -12.05 -7.70 24.76
C LEU A 26 -11.09 -6.67 24.14
N GLY A 27 -11.59 -5.75 23.33
CA GLY A 27 -10.78 -4.65 22.78
C GLY A 27 -10.15 -3.78 23.88
N PHE A 28 -10.92 -3.48 24.93
CA PHE A 28 -10.47 -2.71 26.09
C PHE A 28 -9.50 -3.49 26.98
N VAL A 29 -9.76 -4.79 27.19
CA VAL A 29 -8.84 -5.67 27.92
C VAL A 29 -7.48 -5.72 27.21
N TYR A 30 -7.48 -5.89 25.88
CA TYR A 30 -6.26 -5.89 25.08
C TYR A 30 -5.49 -4.57 25.21
N ILE A 31 -6.16 -3.43 24.99
CA ILE A 31 -5.50 -2.12 24.97
C ILE A 31 -5.04 -1.70 26.37
N GLY A 32 -5.83 -2.00 27.40
CA GLY A 32 -5.49 -1.78 28.80
C GLY A 32 -4.26 -2.58 29.22
N ASN A 33 -4.18 -3.85 28.86
CA ASN A 33 -3.00 -4.67 29.13
C ASN A 33 -1.76 -4.19 28.35
N LYS A 34 -1.92 -3.88 27.05
CA LYS A 34 -0.82 -3.43 26.18
C LYS A 34 -0.13 -2.16 26.65
N TYR A 35 -0.90 -1.21 27.18
CA TYR A 35 -0.38 0.08 27.67
C TYR A 35 -0.34 0.16 29.21
N ALA A 36 -0.47 -0.98 29.90
CA ALA A 36 -0.49 -1.06 31.37
C ALA A 36 -1.50 -0.09 32.04
N ASN A 37 -2.63 0.19 31.37
CA ASN A 37 -3.69 1.03 31.86
C ASN A 37 -4.77 0.17 32.55
N ALA A 38 -4.70 0.10 33.88
CA ALA A 38 -5.61 -0.70 34.71
C ALA A 38 -7.08 -0.27 34.58
N GLN A 39 -7.34 1.03 34.32
CA GLN A 39 -8.70 1.52 34.16
C GLN A 39 -9.34 0.96 32.89
N TRP A 40 -8.66 1.02 31.74
CA TRP A 40 -9.19 0.46 30.49
C TRP A 40 -9.38 -1.05 30.57
N PHE A 41 -8.46 -1.74 31.24
CA PHE A 41 -8.59 -3.18 31.48
C PHE A 41 -9.85 -3.51 32.30
N ALA A 42 -10.08 -2.79 33.40
CA ALA A 42 -11.27 -2.97 34.24
C ALA A 42 -12.57 -2.61 33.51
N GLU A 43 -12.58 -1.53 32.71
CA GLU A 43 -13.72 -1.17 31.84
C GLU A 43 -14.06 -2.32 30.89
N GLY A 44 -13.06 -2.96 30.28
CA GLY A 44 -13.26 -4.11 29.39
C GLY A 44 -13.91 -5.32 30.09
N ILE A 45 -13.44 -5.68 31.29
CA ILE A 45 -14.06 -6.76 32.09
C ILE A 45 -15.51 -6.41 32.44
N LEU A 46 -15.76 -5.15 32.82
CA LEU A 46 -17.09 -4.70 33.19
C LEU A 46 -18.09 -4.81 32.04
N TYR A 47 -17.65 -4.59 30.80
CA TYR A 47 -18.49 -4.73 29.61
C TYR A 47 -18.85 -6.19 29.28
N GLU A 48 -17.98 -7.16 29.61
CA GLU A 48 -18.23 -8.59 29.38
C GLU A 48 -19.06 -9.24 30.49
N LEU A 49 -18.98 -8.70 31.71
CA LEU A 49 -19.52 -9.33 32.91
C LEU A 49 -21.04 -9.63 32.82
N PRO A 50 -21.92 -8.74 32.33
CA PRO A 50 -23.33 -9.05 32.16
C PRO A 50 -23.58 -10.22 31.19
N LEU A 51 -22.81 -10.33 30.11
CA LEU A 51 -22.97 -11.41 29.13
C LEU A 51 -22.50 -12.75 29.71
N ILE A 52 -21.36 -12.77 30.41
CA ILE A 52 -20.86 -13.96 31.12
C ILE A 52 -21.88 -14.42 32.16
N LEU A 53 -22.41 -13.52 32.98
CA LEU A 53 -23.46 -13.85 33.95
C LEU A 53 -24.75 -14.33 33.28
N GLY A 54 -25.15 -13.73 32.16
CA GLY A 54 -26.29 -14.17 31.35
C GLY A 54 -26.14 -15.61 30.85
N LEU A 55 -24.94 -15.95 30.35
CA LEU A 55 -24.60 -17.31 29.93
C LEU A 55 -24.60 -18.32 31.09
N LEU A 56 -24.00 -17.97 32.23
CA LEU A 56 -23.97 -18.84 33.41
C LEU A 56 -25.35 -19.08 34.01
N THR A 57 -26.27 -18.13 33.83
CA THR A 57 -27.63 -18.18 34.36
C THR A 57 -28.67 -18.63 33.34
N LEU A 58 -28.27 -19.14 32.17
CA LEU A 58 -29.16 -19.59 31.09
C LEU A 58 -30.33 -20.47 31.55
N PRO A 59 -30.18 -21.43 32.49
CA PRO A 59 -31.30 -22.24 32.98
C PRO A 59 -32.40 -21.43 33.69
N ASN A 60 -32.08 -20.24 34.20
CA ASN A 60 -33.01 -19.35 34.89
C ASN A 60 -33.31 -18.12 34.02
N LEU A 61 -34.34 -18.22 33.19
CA LEU A 61 -34.76 -17.16 32.26
C LEU A 61 -35.05 -15.82 32.94
N THR A 62 -35.54 -15.83 34.18
CA THR A 62 -35.82 -14.61 34.95
C THR A 62 -34.56 -13.81 35.25
N VAL A 63 -33.41 -14.49 35.41
CA VAL A 63 -32.12 -13.86 35.68
C VAL A 63 -31.32 -13.64 34.40
N SER A 64 -31.32 -14.59 33.46
CA SER A 64 -30.53 -14.46 32.23
C SER A 64 -31.06 -13.39 31.28
N THR A 65 -32.39 -13.22 31.17
CA THR A 65 -33.01 -12.18 30.32
C THR A 65 -32.53 -10.76 30.67
N PRO A 66 -32.63 -10.27 31.92
CA PRO A 66 -32.12 -8.94 32.25
C PRO A 66 -30.60 -8.83 32.08
N MET A 67 -29.84 -9.91 32.28
CA MET A 67 -28.38 -9.91 32.05
C MET A 67 -28.02 -9.72 30.58
N PHE A 68 -28.74 -10.36 29.64
CA PHE A 68 -28.56 -10.11 28.21
C PHE A 68 -29.00 -8.70 27.80
N ILE A 69 -30.05 -8.16 28.41
CA ILE A 69 -30.45 -6.75 28.19
C ILE A 69 -29.33 -5.81 28.65
N PHE A 70 -28.79 -6.01 29.85
CA PHE A 70 -27.65 -5.22 30.34
C PHE A 70 -26.40 -5.41 29.49
N GLY A 71 -26.11 -6.62 29.02
CA GLY A 71 -24.98 -6.89 28.12
C GLY A 71 -25.13 -6.18 26.77
N THR A 72 -26.35 -6.10 26.25
CA THR A 72 -26.65 -5.36 25.01
C THR A 72 -26.52 -3.84 25.21
N LEU A 73 -26.97 -3.31 26.35
CA LEU A 73 -26.75 -1.89 26.67
C LEU A 73 -25.25 -1.61 26.88
N ALA A 74 -24.53 -2.51 27.54
CA ALA A 74 -23.09 -2.42 27.74
C ALA A 74 -22.31 -2.48 26.41
N SER A 75 -22.78 -3.23 25.41
CA SER A 75 -22.15 -3.25 24.09
C SER A 75 -22.33 -1.93 23.34
N MET A 76 -23.51 -1.30 23.42
CA MET A 76 -23.72 0.03 22.86
C MET A 76 -22.80 1.08 23.51
N VAL A 77 -22.67 1.04 24.85
CA VAL A 77 -21.77 1.95 25.57
C VAL A 77 -20.30 1.67 25.23
N SER A 78 -19.91 0.40 25.13
CA SER A 78 -18.56 -0.04 24.78
C SER A 78 -18.13 0.50 23.40
N ILE A 79 -19.02 0.47 22.40
CA ILE A 79 -18.74 1.02 21.06
C ILE A 79 -18.47 2.54 21.13
N VAL A 80 -19.32 3.31 21.83
CA VAL A 80 -19.09 4.76 21.97
C VAL A 80 -17.78 5.02 22.71
N ARG A 81 -17.53 4.26 23.78
CA ARG A 81 -16.33 4.40 24.61
C ARG A 81 -15.06 4.02 23.85
N SER A 82 -15.11 3.07 22.92
CA SER A 82 -13.91 2.60 22.21
C SER A 82 -13.39 3.67 21.27
N PHE A 83 -14.27 4.43 20.62
CA PHE A 83 -13.89 5.63 19.88
C PHE A 83 -13.28 6.73 20.77
N MET A 84 -13.81 6.95 21.97
CA MET A 84 -13.26 7.96 22.90
C MET A 84 -11.86 7.58 23.38
N VAL A 85 -11.66 6.31 23.74
CA VAL A 85 -10.36 5.79 24.18
C VAL A 85 -9.38 5.79 23.03
N ASP A 86 -9.79 5.40 21.83
CA ASP A 86 -8.94 5.47 20.64
C ASP A 86 -8.52 6.91 20.34
N TYR A 87 -9.44 7.88 20.35
CA TYR A 87 -9.10 9.30 20.16
C TYR A 87 -8.06 9.79 21.17
N THR A 88 -8.23 9.42 22.45
CA THR A 88 -7.30 9.79 23.53
C THR A 88 -5.94 9.15 23.30
N LEU A 89 -5.91 7.86 22.95
CA LEU A 89 -4.70 7.11 22.65
C LEU A 89 -3.97 7.66 21.42
N GLN A 90 -4.69 7.98 20.33
CA GLN A 90 -4.10 8.59 19.14
C GLN A 90 -3.46 9.94 19.49
N LYS A 91 -4.13 10.76 20.31
CA LYS A 91 -3.60 12.05 20.74
C LYS A 91 -2.29 11.91 21.53
N GLU A 92 -2.22 10.98 22.48
CA GLU A 92 -0.99 10.70 23.25
C GLU A 92 0.14 10.20 22.34
N LEU A 93 -0.19 9.29 21.44
CA LEU A 93 0.77 8.69 20.51
C LEU A 93 1.24 9.70 19.44
N ASP A 94 0.40 10.65 19.02
CA ASP A 94 0.78 11.72 18.08
C ASP A 94 1.64 12.79 18.77
N GLN A 95 1.37 13.12 20.03
CA GLN A 95 2.23 14.01 20.82
C GLN A 95 3.64 13.45 20.99
N SER A 96 3.79 12.13 21.03
CA SER A 96 5.10 11.49 21.17
C SER A 96 5.96 11.55 19.89
N ASN A 97 5.43 12.07 18.78
CA ASN A 97 5.92 11.66 17.48
C ASN A 97 5.66 12.75 16.41
N ILE A 98 6.63 13.64 16.13
CA ILE A 98 6.56 14.72 15.10
C ILE A 98 7.48 14.45 13.88
N VAL A 99 7.01 14.75 12.66
CA VAL A 99 7.67 14.79 11.33
C VAL A 99 7.14 13.75 10.33
N GLU A 100 6.89 14.25 9.12
CA GLU A 100 5.92 13.85 8.09
C GLU A 100 6.59 13.20 6.84
N THR A 101 5.80 12.51 6.01
CA THR A 101 5.96 12.44 4.53
C THR A 101 4.73 11.84 3.84
N SER A 102 4.40 12.50 2.71
CA SER A 102 3.35 12.34 1.68
C SER A 102 2.05 11.61 2.07
N LEU A 103 1.01 12.44 2.21
CA LEU A 103 -0.37 12.07 2.56
C LEU A 103 -1.09 11.34 1.41
N GLU A 104 -0.75 11.64 0.16
CA GLU A 104 -1.53 11.22 -1.02
C GLU A 104 -1.42 9.71 -1.31
N GLU A 105 -0.22 9.13 -1.36
CA GLU A 105 -0.06 7.68 -1.63
C GLU A 105 -0.72 6.78 -0.55
N LYS A 106 -0.80 7.27 0.70
CA LYS A 106 -1.37 6.50 1.81
C LYS A 106 -2.89 6.60 1.87
N VAL A 107 -3.47 7.72 1.44
CA VAL A 107 -4.93 7.91 1.40
C VAL A 107 -5.58 6.95 0.41
N ASP A 108 -4.94 6.69 -0.74
CA ASP A 108 -5.47 5.75 -1.74
C ASP A 108 -5.47 4.31 -1.25
N GLY A 109 -4.44 3.88 -0.52
CA GLY A 109 -4.44 2.57 0.15
C GLY A 109 -5.56 2.44 1.19
N ILE A 110 -5.94 3.54 1.83
CA ILE A 110 -6.95 3.58 2.90
C ILE A 110 -8.36 3.59 2.33
N ILE A 111 -8.66 4.42 1.33
CA ILE A 111 -9.93 4.38 0.59
C ILE A 111 -10.14 2.98 0.00
N ASN A 112 -9.07 2.36 -0.48
CA ASN A 112 -9.09 0.97 -0.95
C ASN A 112 -9.26 -0.08 0.17
N SER A 113 -9.20 0.28 1.46
CA SER A 113 -9.38 -0.63 2.60
C SER A 113 -10.69 -0.40 3.36
N LEU A 114 -11.28 0.80 3.28
CA LEU A 114 -12.50 1.18 4.00
C LEU A 114 -13.70 0.27 3.69
N TRP A 115 -13.80 -0.23 2.45
CA TRP A 115 -14.87 -1.17 2.08
C TRP A 115 -14.77 -2.51 2.82
N VAL A 116 -13.56 -2.93 3.25
CA VAL A 116 -13.39 -4.13 4.07
C VAL A 116 -13.95 -3.90 5.46
N LEU A 117 -13.81 -2.69 6.02
CA LEU A 117 -14.36 -2.37 7.34
C LEU A 117 -15.90 -2.39 7.35
N ILE A 118 -16.54 -2.03 6.23
CA ILE A 118 -17.99 -2.16 6.06
C ILE A 118 -18.44 -3.63 6.22
N SER A 119 -17.58 -4.60 5.87
CA SER A 119 -17.91 -6.03 6.06
C SER A 119 -18.09 -6.46 7.52
N PHE A 120 -17.55 -5.69 8.48
CA PHE A 120 -17.67 -5.95 9.92
C PHE A 120 -18.94 -5.36 10.55
N ILE A 121 -19.77 -4.65 9.77
CA ILE A 121 -21.00 -4.08 10.27
C ILE A 121 -22.14 -5.06 9.94
N PRO A 122 -22.83 -5.65 10.94
CA PRO A 122 -24.02 -6.45 10.70
C PRO A 122 -25.05 -5.66 9.88
N LEU A 123 -25.78 -6.34 8.98
CA LEU A 123 -26.72 -5.74 8.00
C LEU A 123 -26.10 -4.99 6.81
N PHE A 124 -24.78 -4.77 6.80
CA PHE A 124 -24.09 -4.08 5.71
C PHE A 124 -22.86 -4.85 5.22
N ASN A 125 -22.75 -6.11 5.64
CA ASN A 125 -21.53 -6.88 5.50
C ASN A 125 -21.20 -7.23 4.03
N GLY A 126 -22.22 -7.28 3.17
CA GLY A 126 -22.07 -7.47 1.72
C GLY A 126 -21.79 -6.17 0.97
N LEU A 127 -22.16 -5.00 1.49
CA LEU A 127 -22.02 -3.71 0.79
C LEU A 127 -20.58 -3.37 0.41
N GLY A 128 -19.59 -3.78 1.21
CA GLY A 128 -18.18 -3.60 0.88
C GLY A 128 -17.78 -4.27 -0.43
N LEU A 129 -18.20 -5.54 -0.60
CA LEU A 129 -17.94 -6.32 -1.82
C LEU A 129 -18.76 -5.81 -3.01
N VAL A 130 -20.00 -5.35 -2.79
CA VAL A 130 -20.80 -4.69 -3.82
C VAL A 130 -20.07 -3.45 -4.37
N TYR A 131 -19.53 -2.62 -3.49
CA TYR A 131 -18.78 -1.43 -3.87
C TYR A 131 -17.51 -1.79 -4.67
N LYS A 132 -16.66 -2.68 -4.15
CA LYS A 132 -15.42 -3.08 -4.84
C LYS A 132 -15.73 -3.77 -6.17
N GLY A 133 -16.69 -4.69 -6.21
CA GLY A 133 -17.12 -5.42 -7.41
C GLY A 133 -17.70 -4.52 -8.51
N LYS A 134 -18.32 -3.38 -8.17
CA LYS A 134 -18.78 -2.41 -9.16
C LYS A 134 -17.61 -1.79 -9.93
N THR A 135 -16.51 -1.50 -9.23
CA THR A 135 -15.28 -0.90 -9.79
C THR A 135 -14.31 -1.92 -10.40
N ALA A 136 -14.46 -3.20 -10.06
CA ALA A 136 -13.61 -4.27 -10.55
C ALA A 136 -14.08 -4.84 -11.90
N PRO A 137 -13.15 -5.41 -12.70
CA PRO A 137 -13.50 -6.16 -13.90
C PRO A 137 -14.27 -7.45 -13.56
N ASN A 138 -13.97 -8.06 -12.42
CA ASN A 138 -14.65 -9.25 -11.96
C ASN A 138 -16.02 -8.92 -11.33
N LYS A 139 -17.10 -9.23 -12.05
CA LYS A 139 -18.48 -9.02 -11.57
C LYS A 139 -18.94 -10.04 -10.53
N THR A 140 -18.19 -11.11 -10.27
CA THR A 140 -18.58 -12.10 -9.25
C THR A 140 -18.62 -11.48 -7.86
N TRP A 141 -17.68 -10.59 -7.50
CA TRP A 141 -17.65 -9.94 -6.18
C TRP A 141 -18.90 -9.09 -5.92
N TYR A 142 -19.46 -8.47 -6.96
CA TYR A 142 -20.71 -7.72 -6.86
C TYR A 142 -21.89 -8.65 -6.51
N LEU A 143 -21.95 -9.81 -7.18
CA LEU A 143 -23.00 -10.81 -6.91
C LEU A 143 -22.83 -11.47 -5.53
N GLU A 144 -21.59 -11.78 -5.13
CA GLU A 144 -21.27 -12.29 -3.78
C GLU A 144 -21.74 -11.30 -2.70
N GLY A 145 -21.44 -10.00 -2.86
CA GLY A 145 -21.88 -8.96 -1.94
C GLY A 145 -23.41 -8.88 -1.82
N ILE A 146 -24.15 -8.93 -2.93
CA ILE A 146 -25.63 -8.97 -2.89
C ILE A 146 -26.13 -10.22 -2.18
N LEU A 147 -25.53 -11.38 -2.45
CA LEU A 147 -25.92 -12.65 -1.86
C LEU A 147 -25.82 -12.62 -0.33
N TYR A 148 -24.81 -11.93 0.22
CA TYR A 148 -24.64 -11.78 1.66
C TYR A 148 -25.71 -10.90 2.32
N GLU A 149 -26.37 -10.00 1.58
CA GLU A 149 -27.44 -9.13 2.10
C GLU A 149 -28.83 -9.78 2.05
N ILE A 150 -29.05 -10.76 1.17
CA ILE A 150 -30.36 -11.39 0.97
C ILE A 150 -30.95 -11.95 2.27
N PRO A 151 -30.21 -12.73 3.11
CA PRO A 151 -30.76 -13.25 4.36
C PRO A 151 -31.21 -12.15 5.33
N TRP A 152 -30.47 -11.03 5.41
CA TRP A 152 -30.87 -9.88 6.24
C TRP A 152 -32.17 -9.26 5.76
N ILE A 153 -32.30 -9.03 4.44
CA ILE A 153 -33.50 -8.47 3.83
C ILE A 153 -34.71 -9.39 4.08
N ILE A 154 -34.55 -10.71 3.91
CA ILE A 154 -35.61 -11.69 4.18
C ILE A 154 -35.98 -11.70 5.68
N GLY A 155 -34.99 -11.68 6.57
CA GLY A 155 -35.21 -11.69 8.02
C GLY A 155 -35.96 -10.46 8.53
N ILE A 156 -35.71 -9.29 7.92
CA ILE A 156 -36.38 -8.02 8.23
C ILE A 156 -37.78 -7.96 7.60
N LEU A 157 -37.92 -8.28 6.31
CA LEU A 157 -39.17 -8.13 5.57
C LEU A 157 -40.17 -9.27 5.81
N GLY A 158 -39.72 -10.43 6.31
CA GLY A 158 -40.55 -11.61 6.58
C GLY A 158 -41.53 -11.48 7.75
N ILE A 159 -42.08 -10.29 8.00
CA ILE A 159 -43.03 -10.00 9.07
C ILE A 159 -44.28 -10.88 8.86
N GLY A 160 -44.47 -11.89 9.73
CA GLY A 160 -45.60 -12.82 9.69
C GLY A 160 -45.23 -14.30 9.63
N PHE A 161 -43.99 -14.65 9.25
CA PHE A 161 -43.53 -16.04 9.17
C PHE A 161 -42.35 -16.27 10.12
N SER A 162 -42.64 -16.63 11.38
CA SER A 162 -41.62 -16.76 12.44
C SER A 162 -40.51 -17.75 12.08
N GLN A 163 -40.84 -18.89 11.47
CA GLN A 163 -39.86 -19.90 11.06
C GLN A 163 -38.93 -19.39 9.94
N VAL A 164 -39.48 -18.69 8.94
CA VAL A 164 -38.69 -18.14 7.82
C VAL A 164 -37.72 -17.08 8.34
N ARG A 165 -38.16 -16.20 9.25
CA ARG A 165 -37.30 -15.19 9.87
C ARG A 165 -36.17 -15.84 10.66
N PHE A 166 -36.48 -16.86 11.47
CA PHE A 166 -35.47 -17.57 12.25
C PHE A 166 -34.38 -18.17 11.35
N VAL A 167 -34.77 -18.94 10.33
CA VAL A 167 -33.83 -19.53 9.37
C VAL A 167 -33.02 -18.45 8.62
N ALA A 168 -33.66 -17.35 8.25
CA ALA A 168 -32.99 -16.24 7.57
C ALA A 168 -31.95 -15.55 8.46
N PHE A 169 -32.23 -15.32 9.74
CA PHE A 169 -31.25 -14.74 10.67
C PHE A 169 -30.06 -15.67 10.92
N GLU A 170 -30.29 -16.97 11.10
CA GLU A 170 -29.21 -17.96 11.23
C GLU A 170 -28.31 -17.96 9.99
N ALA A 171 -28.90 -17.98 8.80
CA ALA A 171 -28.17 -17.88 7.54
C ALA A 171 -27.42 -16.54 7.41
N ALA A 172 -28.02 -15.44 7.86
CA ALA A 172 -27.40 -14.12 7.84
C ALA A 172 -26.15 -14.04 8.73
N VAL A 173 -26.20 -14.64 9.91
CA VAL A 173 -25.04 -14.73 10.82
C VAL A 173 -23.91 -15.56 10.19
N LEU A 174 -24.22 -16.68 9.54
CA LEU A 174 -23.21 -17.47 8.82
C LEU A 174 -22.59 -16.67 7.67
N PHE A 175 -23.41 -16.01 6.85
CA PHE A 175 -22.93 -15.19 5.73
C PHE A 175 -22.18 -13.94 6.18
N TYR A 176 -22.47 -13.41 7.36
CA TYR A 176 -21.69 -12.35 7.99
C TYR A 176 -20.22 -12.76 8.16
N PHE A 177 -19.94 -13.89 8.81
CA PHE A 177 -18.57 -14.37 8.98
C PHE A 177 -17.89 -14.71 7.65
N VAL A 178 -18.61 -15.35 6.72
CA VAL A 178 -18.07 -15.66 5.39
C VAL A 178 -17.70 -14.38 4.63
N SER A 179 -18.54 -13.34 4.71
CA SER A 179 -18.31 -12.06 4.03
C SER A 179 -17.09 -11.32 4.56
N ILE A 180 -16.79 -11.41 5.86
CA ILE A 180 -15.58 -10.84 6.46
C ILE A 180 -14.34 -11.52 5.88
N ILE A 181 -14.29 -12.86 5.93
CA ILE A 181 -13.16 -13.65 5.40
C ILE A 181 -12.98 -13.34 3.91
N ARG A 182 -14.08 -13.32 3.16
CA ARG A 182 -14.05 -13.07 1.71
C ARG A 182 -13.59 -11.65 1.38
N SER A 183 -14.02 -10.65 2.14
CA SER A 183 -13.58 -9.26 1.97
C SER A 183 -12.09 -9.10 2.23
N ILE A 184 -11.55 -9.78 3.24
CA ILE A 184 -10.10 -9.83 3.49
C ILE A 184 -9.38 -10.51 2.32
N MET A 185 -9.86 -11.68 1.85
CA MET A 185 -9.24 -12.37 0.72
C MET A 185 -9.18 -11.50 -0.53
N VAL A 186 -10.29 -10.86 -0.90
CA VAL A 186 -10.36 -9.97 -2.07
C VAL A 186 -9.48 -8.74 -1.90
N ALA A 187 -9.29 -8.23 -0.67
CA ALA A 187 -8.35 -7.15 -0.40
C ALA A 187 -6.87 -7.58 -0.52
N THR A 188 -6.58 -8.86 -0.25
CA THR A 188 -5.24 -9.43 -0.36
C THR A 188 -4.92 -10.05 -1.71
N GLU A 189 -5.93 -10.27 -2.57
CA GLU A 189 -5.72 -10.74 -3.94
C GLU A 189 -4.84 -9.70 -4.64
N PRO A 190 -3.64 -10.08 -5.14
CA PRO A 190 -2.74 -9.15 -5.79
C PRO A 190 -3.51 -8.54 -6.97
N GLU A 191 -3.70 -7.22 -6.95
CA GLU A 191 -4.36 -6.55 -8.07
C GLU A 191 -3.57 -6.95 -9.33
N PRO A 192 -4.23 -7.52 -10.36
CA PRO A 192 -3.52 -7.88 -11.56
C PRO A 192 -2.83 -6.62 -12.07
N LEU A 193 -1.53 -6.72 -12.36
CA LEU A 193 -0.59 -5.68 -12.86
C LEU A 193 -1.16 -4.72 -13.92
N TYR A 194 -2.32 -5.05 -14.47
CA TYR A 194 -3.15 -4.24 -15.35
C TYR A 194 -3.55 -2.86 -14.77
N ARG A 195 -3.82 -2.74 -13.46
CA ARG A 195 -4.20 -1.43 -12.87
C ARG A 195 -3.01 -0.47 -12.78
N PHE A 196 -1.84 -1.00 -12.42
CA PHE A 196 -0.57 -0.26 -12.39
C PHE A 196 -0.15 0.18 -13.81
N ARG A 197 -0.32 -0.69 -14.81
CA ARG A 197 -0.11 -0.30 -16.23
C ARG A 197 -1.06 0.82 -16.66
N LYS A 198 -2.30 0.83 -16.20
CA LYS A 198 -3.28 1.86 -16.58
C LYS A 198 -3.02 3.20 -15.88
N SER A 199 -2.68 3.21 -14.59
CA SER A 199 -2.31 4.45 -13.87
C SER A 199 -1.04 5.06 -14.45
N ILE A 200 0.00 4.25 -14.73
CA ILE A 200 1.22 4.71 -15.39
C ILE A 200 0.93 5.22 -16.80
N ALA A 201 0.10 4.52 -17.59
CA ALA A 201 -0.24 4.98 -18.93
C ALA A 201 -1.06 6.27 -18.94
N GLU A 202 -1.89 6.50 -17.91
CA GLU A 202 -2.65 7.75 -17.75
C GLU A 202 -1.78 8.90 -17.24
N GLU A 203 -0.85 8.64 -16.31
CA GLU A 203 0.13 9.60 -15.79
C GLU A 203 1.16 10.01 -16.87
N ILE A 204 1.66 9.05 -17.64
CA ILE A 204 2.50 9.35 -18.82
C ILE A 204 1.73 10.16 -19.86
N LYS A 205 0.44 9.84 -20.10
CA LYS A 205 -0.39 10.64 -21.01
C LYS A 205 -0.65 12.04 -20.49
N SER A 206 -0.78 12.24 -19.18
CA SER A 206 -0.94 13.58 -18.60
C SER A 206 0.36 14.36 -18.65
N ASP A 207 1.51 13.74 -18.35
CA ASP A 207 2.82 14.39 -18.40
C ASP A 207 3.24 14.77 -19.82
N ILE A 208 2.89 13.95 -20.82
CA ILE A 208 3.07 14.29 -22.25
C ILE A 208 2.15 15.45 -22.66
N LYS A 209 1.01 15.63 -22.00
CA LYS A 209 0.07 16.73 -22.28
C LYS A 209 0.38 18.01 -21.52
N SER A 210 0.98 17.93 -20.32
CA SER A 210 1.22 19.07 -19.44
C SER A 210 2.63 19.66 -19.60
N ASN A 211 3.59 18.86 -20.05
CA ASN A 211 4.77 19.41 -20.67
C ASN A 211 4.35 19.89 -22.06
N ASP A 212 4.07 21.18 -22.16
CA ASP A 212 4.14 21.95 -23.40
C ASP A 212 5.59 21.82 -23.89
N VAL A 213 5.86 20.68 -24.53
CA VAL A 213 7.11 20.36 -25.17
C VAL A 213 7.27 21.44 -26.23
N LYS A 214 8.09 22.45 -25.92
CA LYS A 214 9.05 22.95 -26.90
C LYS A 214 9.62 21.70 -27.53
N GLU A 215 9.13 21.37 -28.73
CA GLU A 215 9.63 20.30 -29.56
C GLU A 215 11.14 20.27 -29.42
N VAL A 216 11.65 19.33 -28.63
CA VAL A 216 12.90 18.70 -29.00
C VAL A 216 12.50 18.08 -30.32
N LYS A 217 12.81 18.80 -31.40
CA LYS A 217 12.87 18.24 -32.74
C LYS A 217 13.83 17.06 -32.64
N ILE A 218 13.31 15.93 -32.23
CA ILE A 218 13.77 14.65 -32.72
C ILE A 218 13.42 14.78 -34.19
N GLU A 219 14.41 15.12 -35.00
CA GLU A 219 14.32 14.91 -36.44
C GLU A 219 14.04 13.41 -36.59
N GLU A 220 12.76 13.06 -36.64
CA GLU A 220 12.30 11.83 -37.25
C GLU A 220 12.81 11.92 -38.68
N GLU A 221 14.02 11.39 -38.92
CA GLU A 221 14.36 10.90 -40.23
C GLU A 221 13.22 9.96 -40.61
N THR A 222 12.33 10.46 -41.47
CA THR A 222 11.27 9.68 -42.11
C THR A 222 11.96 8.51 -42.81
N ILE A 223 12.02 7.37 -42.12
CA ILE A 223 12.47 6.11 -42.68
C ILE A 223 11.40 5.70 -43.68
N SER A 224 11.69 5.90 -44.97
CA SER A 224 10.80 5.53 -46.07
C SER A 224 10.48 4.04 -45.97
N GLU A 225 9.20 3.71 -46.12
CA GLU A 225 8.66 2.36 -46.22
C GLU A 225 9.30 1.60 -47.41
N ASN A 226 10.47 1.03 -47.18
CA ASN A 226 11.00 -0.10 -47.91
C ASN A 226 11.59 -1.04 -46.87
N SER A 227 11.45 -2.34 -47.11
CA SER A 227 11.63 -3.45 -46.17
C SER A 227 13.02 -3.62 -45.52
N GLU A 228 13.89 -2.60 -45.56
CA GLU A 228 15.13 -2.48 -44.80
C GLU A 228 14.95 -1.75 -43.44
N GLY A 229 13.79 -1.15 -43.16
CA GLY A 229 13.53 -0.36 -41.95
C GLY A 229 13.41 -1.14 -40.63
N VAL A 230 13.10 -2.45 -40.67
CA VAL A 230 12.92 -3.29 -39.46
C VAL A 230 14.22 -3.48 -38.68
N ILE A 231 15.34 -3.60 -39.39
CA ILE A 231 16.67 -3.74 -38.77
C ILE A 231 17.10 -2.42 -38.10
N SER A 232 16.58 -1.27 -38.57
CA SER A 232 16.91 0.04 -38.01
C SER A 232 16.26 0.26 -36.63
N ALA A 233 15.01 -0.17 -36.45
CA ALA A 233 14.27 0.04 -35.19
C ALA A 233 14.89 -0.72 -34.01
N PHE A 234 15.30 -1.98 -34.18
CA PHE A 234 15.93 -2.73 -33.09
C PHE A 234 17.34 -2.22 -32.75
N LYS A 235 18.09 -1.72 -33.74
CA LYS A 235 19.37 -1.05 -33.50
C LYS A 235 19.24 0.19 -32.62
N PHE A 236 18.12 0.91 -32.72
CA PHE A 236 17.84 2.04 -31.83
C PHE A 236 17.73 1.59 -30.37
N TYR A 237 16.95 0.55 -30.08
CA TYR A 237 16.82 0.01 -28.72
C TYR A 237 18.12 -0.59 -28.20
N GLU A 238 18.85 -1.32 -29.03
CA GLU A 238 20.17 -1.86 -28.70
C GLU A 238 21.13 -0.75 -28.27
N LYS A 239 21.17 0.36 -29.02
CA LYS A 239 21.97 1.54 -28.66
C LYS A 239 21.57 2.10 -27.29
N GLN A 240 20.28 2.22 -27.02
CA GLN A 240 19.76 2.71 -25.74
C GLN A 240 20.14 1.77 -24.57
N PHE A 241 20.01 0.46 -24.72
CA PHE A 241 20.44 -0.50 -23.69
C PHE A 241 21.95 -0.43 -23.43
N ASN A 242 22.76 -0.37 -24.50
CA ASN A 242 24.22 -0.23 -24.38
C ASN A 242 24.61 1.07 -23.64
N GLU A 243 23.88 2.15 -23.87
CA GLU A 243 24.11 3.41 -23.17
C GLU A 243 23.78 3.31 -21.67
N LEU A 244 22.63 2.72 -21.32
CA LEU A 244 22.24 2.50 -19.92
C LEU A 244 23.21 1.54 -19.21
N GLU A 245 23.65 0.48 -19.88
CA GLU A 245 24.66 -0.47 -19.38
C GLU A 245 25.99 0.23 -19.07
N ARG A 246 26.37 1.23 -19.87
CA ARG A 246 27.57 2.03 -19.63
C ARG A 246 27.41 3.00 -18.46
N ILE A 247 26.24 3.63 -18.31
CA ILE A 247 25.99 4.67 -17.31
C ILE A 247 25.77 4.09 -15.91
N TYR A 248 25.04 2.98 -15.80
CA TYR A 248 24.60 2.42 -14.53
C TYR A 248 25.74 2.09 -13.55
N PRO A 249 26.83 1.39 -13.95
CA PRO A 249 27.91 1.03 -13.03
C PRO A 249 28.61 2.24 -12.41
N GLN A 250 28.70 3.34 -13.16
CA GLN A 250 29.30 4.57 -12.63
C GLN A 250 28.42 5.19 -11.54
N LYS A 251 27.10 5.20 -11.73
CA LYS A 251 26.14 5.72 -10.74
C LYS A 251 26.05 4.83 -9.51
N GLU A 252 26.03 3.52 -9.71
CA GLU A 252 26.06 2.53 -8.63
C GLU A 252 27.31 2.72 -7.76
N LYS A 253 28.49 2.76 -8.39
CA LYS A 253 29.77 2.98 -7.70
C LYS A 253 29.79 4.29 -6.92
N ASN A 254 29.40 5.40 -7.55
CA ASN A 254 29.36 6.71 -6.89
C ASN A 254 28.41 6.69 -5.66
N THR A 255 27.24 6.05 -5.80
CA THR A 255 26.27 5.93 -4.70
C THR A 255 26.86 5.11 -3.55
N MET A 256 27.53 3.99 -3.85
CA MET A 256 28.16 3.14 -2.85
C MET A 256 29.29 3.85 -2.11
N GLU A 257 30.15 4.59 -2.82
CA GLU A 257 31.21 5.39 -2.22
C GLU A 257 30.64 6.45 -1.26
N LEU A 258 29.52 7.09 -1.60
CA LEU A 258 28.83 8.03 -0.70
C LEU A 258 28.27 7.34 0.55
N ILE A 259 27.71 6.14 0.41
CA ILE A 259 27.23 5.33 1.54
C ILE A 259 28.39 4.95 2.46
N GLU A 260 29.52 4.50 1.89
CA GLU A 260 30.72 4.08 2.65
C GLU A 260 31.40 5.25 3.35
N LYS A 261 31.51 6.41 2.71
CA LYS A 261 32.03 7.63 3.34
C LYS A 261 31.17 8.06 4.53
N ARG A 262 29.86 7.89 4.43
CA ARG A 262 28.91 8.43 5.42
C ARG A 262 28.61 7.50 6.58
N PHE A 263 28.54 6.20 6.33
CA PHE A 263 28.14 5.23 7.34
C PHE A 263 29.25 4.21 7.53
N ALA A 264 29.87 4.21 8.71
CA ALA A 264 30.83 3.18 9.07
C ALA A 264 30.11 1.82 9.22
N PRO A 265 30.58 0.76 8.57
CA PRO A 265 30.14 -0.60 8.92
C PRO A 265 30.44 -0.87 10.41
N PRO A 266 29.57 -1.58 11.15
CA PRO A 266 28.39 -2.33 10.72
C PRO A 266 27.06 -1.61 11.03
N GLN A 267 26.99 -0.28 10.93
CA GLN A 267 25.76 0.44 11.29
C GLN A 267 24.53 -0.10 10.52
N LEU A 268 23.39 -0.16 11.19
CA LEU A 268 22.13 -0.64 10.59
C LEU A 268 21.78 0.17 9.33
N THR A 269 22.07 1.46 9.34
CA THR A 269 21.84 2.37 8.22
C THR A 269 22.71 2.03 7.01
N TYR A 270 24.01 1.75 7.21
CA TYR A 270 24.91 1.27 6.16
C TYR A 270 24.33 0.01 5.48
N SER A 271 23.98 -1.00 6.30
CA SER A 271 23.46 -2.28 5.80
C SER A 271 22.15 -2.13 5.02
N ARG A 272 21.30 -1.16 5.39
CA ARG A 272 20.04 -0.89 4.69
C ARG A 272 20.29 -0.24 3.33
N PHE A 273 21.09 0.82 3.27
CA PHE A 273 21.37 1.51 2.01
C PHE A 273 22.16 0.63 1.06
N LYS A 274 23.16 -0.11 1.56
CA LYS A 274 23.89 -1.10 0.77
C LYS A 274 22.94 -2.11 0.13
N ARG A 275 21.98 -2.65 0.90
CA ARG A 275 20.98 -3.59 0.35
C ARG A 275 20.14 -2.97 -0.76
N VAL A 276 19.72 -1.71 -0.62
CA VAL A 276 18.95 -1.03 -1.67
C VAL A 276 19.75 -0.93 -2.97
N VAL A 277 21.06 -0.65 -2.87
CA VAL A 277 21.94 -0.61 -4.05
C VAL A 277 22.17 -2.02 -4.61
N ASP A 278 22.41 -3.02 -3.76
CA ASP A 278 22.56 -4.43 -4.18
C ASP A 278 21.29 -4.95 -4.90
N ASP A 279 20.09 -4.67 -4.36
CA ASP A 279 18.80 -5.07 -4.94
C ASP A 279 18.54 -4.35 -6.28
N SER A 280 18.95 -3.07 -6.37
CA SER A 280 18.90 -2.27 -7.60
C SER A 280 19.77 -2.89 -8.69
N HIS A 281 20.98 -3.35 -8.34
CA HIS A 281 21.92 -3.99 -9.26
C HIS A 281 21.33 -5.26 -9.86
N GLU A 282 20.84 -6.18 -9.01
CA GLU A 282 20.23 -7.42 -9.48
C GLU A 282 19.04 -7.14 -10.41
N THR A 283 18.18 -6.19 -10.03
CA THR A 283 17.01 -5.82 -10.83
C THR A 283 17.41 -5.21 -12.16
N PHE A 284 18.39 -4.29 -12.18
CA PHE A 284 18.85 -3.62 -13.39
C PHE A 284 19.36 -4.63 -14.42
N TYR A 285 20.32 -5.49 -14.03
CA TYR A 285 20.90 -6.48 -14.95
C TYR A 285 19.90 -7.56 -15.36
N SER A 286 18.96 -7.94 -14.49
CA SER A 286 17.87 -8.84 -14.86
C SER A 286 16.99 -8.24 -15.97
N GLN A 287 16.59 -6.97 -15.85
CA GLN A 287 15.77 -6.31 -16.88
C GLN A 287 16.55 -6.03 -18.16
N LEU A 288 17.84 -5.67 -18.05
CA LEU A 288 18.73 -5.43 -19.18
C LEU A 288 18.89 -6.72 -20.02
N ASN A 289 19.21 -7.84 -19.37
CA ASN A 289 19.33 -9.14 -20.02
C ASN A 289 18.01 -9.57 -20.67
N ALA A 290 16.87 -9.33 -20.01
CA ALA A 290 15.57 -9.58 -20.62
C ALA A 290 15.33 -8.73 -21.88
N GLY A 291 15.83 -7.49 -21.91
CA GLY A 291 15.82 -6.61 -23.08
C GLY A 291 16.66 -7.16 -24.23
N TYR A 292 17.90 -7.57 -23.98
CA TYR A 292 18.75 -8.20 -24.99
C TYR A 292 18.17 -9.50 -25.54
N ASN A 293 17.62 -10.35 -24.66
CA ASN A 293 16.95 -11.59 -25.08
C ASN A 293 15.76 -11.30 -26.02
N LEU A 294 14.99 -10.23 -25.76
CA LEU A 294 13.91 -9.82 -26.66
C LEU A 294 14.45 -9.36 -28.02
N LEU A 295 15.56 -8.61 -28.04
CA LEU A 295 16.19 -8.16 -29.29
C LEU A 295 16.75 -9.34 -30.10
N GLU A 296 17.41 -10.30 -29.44
CA GLU A 296 18.03 -11.45 -30.09
C GLU A 296 16.99 -12.45 -30.64
N LEU A 297 15.93 -12.72 -29.86
CA LEU A 297 14.92 -13.72 -30.22
C LEU A 297 13.85 -13.19 -31.19
N SER A 298 13.75 -11.88 -31.38
CA SER A 298 12.75 -11.28 -32.27
C SER A 298 13.28 -11.23 -33.70
N THR A 299 12.98 -12.27 -34.48
CA THR A 299 13.35 -12.34 -35.90
C THR A 299 12.60 -11.35 -36.78
N GLU A 300 11.42 -10.91 -36.35
CA GLU A 300 10.55 -9.96 -37.07
C GLU A 300 10.04 -8.88 -36.13
N TYR A 301 9.81 -7.68 -36.68
CA TYR A 301 9.22 -6.59 -35.93
C TYR A 301 7.78 -6.91 -35.54
N SER A 302 7.48 -6.71 -34.26
CA SER A 302 6.13 -6.76 -33.72
C SER A 302 5.95 -5.56 -32.80
N THR A 303 4.82 -4.86 -32.92
CA THR A 303 4.44 -3.76 -32.02
C THR A 303 4.47 -4.21 -30.55
N LYS A 304 4.11 -5.47 -30.27
CA LYS A 304 4.17 -6.05 -28.93
C LYS A 304 5.61 -6.15 -28.41
N VAL A 305 6.57 -6.51 -29.26
CA VAL A 305 7.99 -6.57 -28.88
C VAL A 305 8.51 -5.16 -28.64
N GLU A 306 8.18 -4.21 -29.52
CA GLU A 306 8.58 -2.81 -29.36
C GLU A 306 8.05 -2.21 -28.05
N ASP A 307 6.77 -2.40 -27.74
CA ASP A 307 6.17 -1.92 -26.49
C ASP A 307 6.87 -2.53 -25.27
N GLU A 308 7.21 -3.82 -25.33
CA GLU A 308 7.92 -4.48 -24.24
C GLU A 308 9.36 -3.93 -24.08
N LEU A 309 10.07 -3.66 -25.18
CA LEU A 309 11.39 -3.01 -25.16
C LEU A 309 11.33 -1.59 -24.57
N LYS A 310 10.34 -0.78 -24.98
CA LYS A 310 10.09 0.55 -24.38
C LYS A 310 9.85 0.44 -22.89
N ASN A 311 9.03 -0.52 -22.45
CA ASN A 311 8.77 -0.75 -21.04
C ASN A 311 10.04 -1.12 -20.27
N LYS A 312 10.91 -1.97 -20.85
CA LYS A 312 12.21 -2.29 -20.22
C LYS A 312 13.10 -1.05 -20.08
N LEU A 313 13.21 -0.23 -21.13
CA LEU A 313 13.98 1.02 -21.06
C LEU A 313 13.44 1.98 -20.00
N LEU A 314 12.12 2.10 -19.86
CA LEU A 314 11.51 2.94 -18.81
C LEU A 314 11.87 2.45 -17.40
N VAL A 315 11.85 1.13 -17.17
CA VAL A 315 12.24 0.55 -15.88
C VAL A 315 13.73 0.76 -15.59
N LEU A 316 14.61 0.54 -16.56
CA LEU A 316 16.05 0.77 -16.37
C LEU A 316 16.36 2.23 -16.06
N ASN A 317 15.71 3.17 -16.75
CA ASN A 317 15.85 4.60 -16.48
C ASN A 317 15.34 5.00 -15.09
N SER A 318 14.23 4.41 -14.63
CA SER A 318 13.70 4.72 -13.29
C SER A 318 14.62 4.22 -12.18
N ILE A 319 15.28 3.08 -12.38
CA ILE A 319 16.31 2.57 -11.47
C ILE A 319 17.50 3.54 -11.40
N ILE A 320 18.01 3.98 -12.56
CA ILE A 320 19.10 4.97 -12.64
C ILE A 320 18.73 6.27 -11.91
N LYS A 321 17.53 6.80 -12.16
CA LYS A 321 17.02 8.01 -11.50
C LYS A 321 16.87 7.82 -9.98
N GLY A 322 16.53 6.62 -9.54
CA GLY A 322 16.47 6.26 -8.12
C GLY A 322 17.84 6.34 -7.44
N LEU A 323 18.90 5.86 -8.11
CA LEU A 323 20.28 5.98 -7.61
C LEU A 323 20.75 7.45 -7.56
N ASP A 324 20.39 8.26 -8.55
CA ASP A 324 20.71 9.69 -8.55
C ASP A 324 20.06 10.41 -7.37
N LYS A 325 18.77 10.18 -7.14
CA LYS A 325 18.05 10.76 -6.00
C LYS A 325 18.65 10.32 -4.67
N LEU A 326 19.01 9.04 -4.54
CA LEU A 326 19.69 8.54 -3.34
C LEU A 326 21.04 9.24 -3.14
N SER A 327 21.82 9.41 -4.21
CA SER A 327 23.09 10.14 -4.16
C SER A 327 22.90 11.59 -3.74
N GLU A 328 21.91 12.30 -4.30
CA GLU A 328 21.56 13.67 -3.91
C GLU A 328 21.18 13.77 -2.43
N GLU A 329 20.33 12.86 -1.93
CA GLU A 329 19.95 12.81 -0.51
C GLU A 329 21.14 12.48 0.40
N LEU A 330 22.09 11.68 -0.08
CA LEU A 330 23.31 11.37 0.66
C LEU A 330 24.20 12.61 0.77
N VAL A 331 24.37 13.37 -0.32
CA VAL A 331 25.16 14.62 -0.36
C VAL A 331 24.51 15.74 0.47
N LEU A 332 23.21 15.98 0.31
CA LEU A 332 22.49 17.08 0.98
C LEU A 332 22.48 16.97 2.51
N ASN A 333 22.58 15.76 3.03
CA ASN A 333 22.63 15.56 4.47
C ASN A 333 24.07 15.44 5.01
N ILE A 334 25.09 15.32 4.16
CA ILE A 334 26.50 15.44 4.58
C ILE A 334 26.80 16.90 4.96
N SER A 335 26.28 17.87 4.19
CA SER A 335 26.47 19.30 4.45
C SER A 335 25.83 19.83 5.74
N GLN A 336 25.08 19.00 6.48
CA GLN A 336 24.42 19.38 7.74
C GLN A 336 25.13 18.86 8.99
N VAL A 337 26.07 17.91 8.88
CA VAL A 337 26.61 17.19 10.05
C VAL A 337 28.01 17.64 10.46
N ASP A 338 28.84 18.16 9.55
CA ASP A 338 30.22 18.54 9.89
C ASP A 338 30.50 20.04 9.69
N THR A 339 30.84 20.70 10.80
CA THR A 339 31.31 22.10 10.88
C THR A 339 32.84 22.17 10.83
N GLU A 340 33.51 21.18 10.22
CA GLU A 340 34.96 21.20 10.03
C GLU A 340 35.35 21.08 8.55
N SER A 341 35.76 22.24 8.02
CA SER A 341 36.33 22.56 6.71
C SER A 341 35.38 22.60 5.51
N ASP A 342 35.03 23.84 5.13
CA ASP A 342 34.38 24.18 3.85
C ASP A 342 35.13 23.61 2.62
N ASP A 343 36.43 23.34 2.76
CA ASP A 343 37.30 22.78 1.71
C ASP A 343 36.92 21.35 1.29
N GLU A 344 36.43 20.48 2.20
CA GLU A 344 35.98 19.13 1.81
C GLU A 344 34.63 19.16 1.09
N ILE A 345 33.76 20.11 1.45
CA ILE A 345 32.47 20.33 0.81
C ILE A 345 32.66 20.84 -0.62
N ASP A 346 33.55 21.81 -0.82
CA ASP A 346 33.84 22.35 -2.16
C ASP A 346 34.45 21.28 -3.07
N ASN A 347 35.31 20.41 -2.55
CA ASN A 347 35.86 19.28 -3.29
C ASN A 347 34.78 18.27 -3.71
N LEU A 348 33.82 17.95 -2.82
CA LEU A 348 32.69 17.07 -3.15
C LEU A 348 31.74 17.68 -4.19
N PHE A 349 31.45 18.98 -4.09
CA PHE A 349 30.63 19.68 -5.09
C PHE A 349 31.33 19.77 -6.44
N ASP A 350 32.65 19.96 -6.46
CA ASP A 350 33.43 19.96 -7.70
C ASP A 350 33.54 18.57 -8.33
N GLU A 351 33.61 17.52 -7.52
CA GLU A 351 33.61 16.13 -7.99
C GLU A 351 32.22 15.73 -8.51
N PHE A 352 31.15 16.13 -7.83
CA PHE A 352 29.78 15.98 -8.31
C PHE A 352 29.57 16.75 -9.61
N LYS A 353 29.97 18.03 -9.68
CA LYS A 353 29.90 18.83 -10.92
C LYS A 353 30.72 18.20 -12.04
N ARG A 354 31.87 17.58 -11.76
CA ARG A 354 32.64 16.83 -12.78
C ARG A 354 31.89 15.59 -13.24
N ALA A 355 31.29 14.83 -12.32
CA ALA A 355 30.49 13.66 -12.68
C ALA A 355 29.28 14.06 -13.53
N THR A 356 28.53 15.10 -13.13
CA THR A 356 27.39 15.63 -13.90
C THR A 356 27.82 16.20 -15.25
N ARG A 357 28.94 16.94 -15.32
CA ARG A 357 29.47 17.47 -16.59
C ARG A 357 30.02 16.38 -17.50
N SER A 358 30.60 15.32 -16.95
CA SER A 358 31.04 14.18 -17.75
C SER A 358 29.86 13.46 -18.37
N VAL A 359 28.69 13.47 -17.73
CA VAL A 359 27.45 12.93 -18.29
C VAL A 359 26.86 13.88 -19.32
N SER A 360 26.85 15.20 -19.07
CA SER A 360 26.32 16.20 -20.01
C SER A 360 27.21 16.45 -21.24
N ALA A 361 28.44 15.95 -21.26
CA ALA A 361 29.35 16.04 -22.41
C ALA A 361 29.15 14.89 -23.43
N TYR A 362 28.23 13.96 -23.13
CA TYR A 362 27.82 12.89 -24.05
C TYR A 362 26.40 13.10 -24.62
N GLU A 363 25.71 14.19 -24.23
CA GLU A 363 24.62 14.81 -25.02
C GLU A 363 25.22 15.73 -26.08
#